data_AF-A0A9E6BPP9-F1
#
_entry.id   AF-A0A9E6BPP9-F1
#
_cell.length_a   1.000
_cell.length_b   1.000
_cell.length_c   1.000
_cell.angle_alpha   90.00
_cell.angle_beta   90.00
_cell.angle_gamma   90.00
#
_symmetry.space_group_name_H-M   'P 1'
#
loop_
_entity.id
_entity.type
_entity.pdbx_description
1 polymer ?
#
loop_
_entity_poly.entity_id
_entity_poly.type
_entity_poly.pdbx_seq_one_letter_code
_entity_poly.pdbx_strand_id
1 'polypeptide(L)'
;MAKWREKATHLLNRSAQQEPVPFELLCPCGETIRGTRRSRCQRVLCKSCGEPFFILPISVYPPPVRRKKRKTGSSAPAGLPQVLTDVTGRVRQFGRAARRRTSEAAKSWWTRSIESLQRALTPFRLIMFSVVVVVAGTGYWLHRSRARERAEVQFKQAVQLGEQALRNGDLLEAHQAFAQAVAALDVIGRDDQLARVTRQRYRECQAASRLCPKTLFELVTEADTVHRKQGDSAWQAEMKGRFAWVVLHTRVRRSSGEKEEEHFIVDYPLMVGGRPVELIADLDVFRQLDWSALANKQSSADERGVELIFAAELQACRLLDGKSEHWAIVFEPRSGFLWSDYANYCTLGFRAIDAQSEQHVKELLSWQSQTIGIKP
;
A
#
# COMPACT_ATOMS: atom_id res chain seq x y z
N MET A 1 5.87 15.24 -52.25
CA MET A 1 5.05 14.53 -51.25
C MET A 1 4.71 15.35 -49.99
N ALA A 2 4.69 16.70 -50.03
CA ALA A 2 4.39 17.54 -48.85
C ALA A 2 2.89 17.92 -48.69
N LYS A 3 2.10 17.87 -49.78
CA LYS A 3 0.71 18.33 -49.80
C LYS A 3 -0.29 17.46 -49.01
N TRP A 4 0.04 16.20 -48.68
CA TRP A 4 -0.86 15.36 -47.89
C TRP A 4 -0.82 15.69 -46.38
N ARG A 5 0.33 16.18 -45.89
CA ARG A 5 0.49 16.56 -44.49
C ARG A 5 -0.33 17.81 -44.14
N GLU A 6 -0.37 18.80 -45.03
CA GLU A 6 -1.20 20.01 -44.85
C GLU A 6 -2.71 19.71 -44.90
N LYS A 7 -3.12 18.76 -45.75
CA LYS A 7 -4.51 18.27 -45.77
C LYS A 7 -4.90 17.52 -44.50
N ALA A 8 -3.98 16.78 -43.89
CA ALA A 8 -4.22 16.04 -42.65
C ALA A 8 -4.26 16.96 -41.41
N THR A 9 -3.47 18.05 -41.37
CA THR A 9 -3.55 19.04 -40.27
C THR A 9 -4.86 19.81 -40.28
N HIS A 10 -5.44 20.11 -41.45
CA HIS A 10 -6.75 20.77 -41.52
C HIS A 10 -7.90 19.89 -41.01
N LEU A 11 -7.83 18.57 -41.17
CA LEU A 11 -8.84 17.63 -40.64
C LEU A 11 -8.78 17.50 -39.11
N LEU A 12 -7.59 17.63 -38.51
CA LEU A 12 -7.39 17.54 -37.06
C LEU A 12 -7.63 18.86 -36.31
N ASN A 13 -7.68 20.00 -37.03
CA ASN A 13 -7.94 21.31 -36.43
C ASN A 13 -9.41 21.77 -36.59
N ARG A 14 -10.29 20.92 -37.14
CA ARG A 14 -11.74 21.18 -37.28
C ARG A 14 -12.52 21.06 -35.95
N SER A 15 -11.83 20.91 -34.82
CA SER A 15 -12.44 20.78 -33.49
C SER A 15 -12.89 22.11 -32.87
N ALA A 16 -12.75 23.25 -33.55
CA ALA A 16 -12.99 24.58 -32.95
C ALA A 16 -14.40 25.16 -33.19
N GLN A 17 -15.23 24.58 -34.06
CA GLN A 17 -16.61 25.03 -34.31
C GLN A 17 -17.53 23.83 -34.39
N GLN A 18 -17.95 23.32 -33.22
CA GLN A 18 -19.08 22.38 -33.14
C GLN A 18 -20.37 23.19 -33.14
N GLU A 19 -21.28 22.86 -34.05
CA GLU A 19 -22.60 23.46 -34.12
C GLU A 19 -23.39 23.21 -32.82
N PRO A 20 -24.16 24.18 -32.33
CA PRO A 20 -24.88 24.06 -31.08
C PRO A 20 -25.96 22.97 -31.17
N VAL A 21 -25.80 21.88 -30.42
CA VAL A 21 -26.78 20.79 -30.35
C VAL A 21 -27.87 21.15 -29.34
N PRO A 22 -29.15 21.29 -29.74
CA PRO A 22 -30.24 21.55 -28.81
C PRO A 22 -30.52 20.32 -27.93
N PHE A 23 -31.09 20.54 -26.75
CA PHE A 23 -31.61 19.49 -25.87
C PHE A 23 -33.00 19.89 -25.35
N GLU A 24 -33.79 18.86 -25.04
CA GLU A 24 -35.11 18.97 -24.44
C GLU A 24 -35.22 17.94 -23.31
N LEU A 25 -35.56 18.38 -22.11
CA LEU A 25 -35.72 17.54 -20.91
C LEU A 25 -37.08 17.82 -20.28
N LEU A 26 -37.75 16.78 -19.79
CA LEU A 26 -39.04 16.90 -19.13
C LEU A 26 -38.83 16.92 -17.62
N CYS A 27 -39.27 17.99 -16.95
CA CYS A 27 -39.19 18.12 -15.51
C CYS A 27 -40.32 17.31 -14.84
N PRO A 28 -40.13 16.72 -13.64
CA PRO A 28 -41.21 16.06 -12.90
C PRO A 28 -42.44 16.94 -12.63
N CYS A 29 -42.28 18.27 -12.63
CA CYS A 29 -43.41 19.20 -12.50
C CYS A 29 -44.20 19.40 -13.80
N GLY A 30 -43.86 18.69 -14.89
CA GLY A 30 -44.50 18.77 -16.20
C GLY A 30 -43.94 19.84 -17.16
N GLU A 31 -43.04 20.70 -16.68
CA GLU A 31 -42.43 21.76 -17.51
C GLU A 31 -41.33 21.19 -18.43
N THR A 32 -41.25 21.70 -19.66
CA THR A 32 -40.24 21.26 -20.64
C THR A 32 -39.06 22.23 -20.69
N ILE A 33 -37.88 21.74 -20.33
CA ILE A 33 -36.63 22.51 -20.29
C ILE A 33 -35.91 22.37 -21.63
N ARG A 34 -35.80 23.48 -22.37
CA ARG A 34 -35.09 23.56 -23.66
C ARG A 34 -33.83 24.42 -23.57
N GLY A 35 -32.78 23.99 -24.25
CA GLY A 35 -31.53 24.77 -24.33
C GLY A 35 -30.54 24.19 -25.33
N THR A 36 -29.33 24.74 -25.36
CA THR A 36 -28.23 24.25 -26.21
C THR A 36 -27.11 23.66 -25.36
N ARG A 37 -26.61 22.50 -25.74
CA ARG A 37 -25.45 21.87 -25.09
C ARG A 37 -24.21 22.72 -25.33
N ARG A 38 -23.29 22.74 -24.35
CA ARG A 38 -22.00 23.43 -24.45
C ARG A 38 -20.87 22.41 -24.40
N SER A 39 -19.64 22.86 -24.67
CA SER A 39 -18.42 22.04 -24.51
C SER A 39 -18.13 21.64 -23.05
N ARG A 40 -18.74 22.33 -22.08
CA ARG A 40 -18.69 22.02 -20.65
C ARG A 40 -20.06 21.63 -20.13
N CYS A 41 -20.09 20.88 -19.02
CA CYS A 41 -21.32 20.58 -18.31
C CYS A 41 -22.05 21.86 -17.88
N GLN A 42 -23.38 21.83 -17.92
CA GLN A 42 -24.22 22.94 -17.49
C GLN A 42 -25.19 22.48 -16.39
N ARG A 43 -25.46 23.36 -15.44
CA ARG A 43 -26.54 23.20 -14.47
C ARG A 43 -27.64 24.20 -14.83
N VAL A 44 -28.84 23.70 -15.12
CA VAL A 44 -30.02 24.52 -15.48
C VAL A 44 -31.11 24.26 -14.46
N LEU A 45 -31.78 25.32 -14.00
CA LEU A 45 -32.90 25.20 -13.06
C LEU A 45 -34.22 25.19 -13.83
N CYS A 46 -35.16 24.34 -13.42
CA CYS A 46 -36.53 24.43 -13.93
C CYS A 46 -37.14 25.78 -13.54
N LYS A 47 -37.77 26.48 -14.49
CA LYS A 47 -38.40 27.79 -14.23
C LYS A 47 -39.61 27.69 -13.29
N SER A 48 -40.34 26.57 -13.34
CA SER A 48 -41.57 26.39 -12.57
C SER A 48 -41.34 25.91 -11.13
N CYS A 49 -40.48 24.91 -10.90
CA CYS A 49 -40.24 24.32 -9.57
C CYS A 49 -38.85 24.59 -8.98
N GLY A 50 -37.90 25.15 -9.74
CA GLY A 50 -36.53 25.38 -9.27
C GLY A 50 -35.61 24.16 -9.22
N GLU A 51 -36.10 22.97 -9.57
CA GLU A 51 -35.31 21.72 -9.53
C GLU A 51 -34.08 21.83 -10.45
N PRO A 52 -32.87 21.47 -9.97
CA PRO A 52 -31.65 21.55 -10.77
C PRO A 52 -31.46 20.32 -11.67
N PHE A 53 -31.22 20.58 -12.96
CA PHE A 53 -30.86 19.57 -13.96
C PHE A 53 -29.41 19.71 -14.39
N PHE A 54 -28.74 18.57 -14.58
CA PHE A 54 -27.37 18.50 -15.07
C PHE A 54 -27.35 18.08 -16.54
N ILE A 55 -26.85 18.94 -17.42
CA ILE A 55 -26.75 18.68 -18.86
C ILE A 55 -25.31 18.33 -19.20
N LEU A 56 -25.15 17.17 -19.83
CA LEU A 56 -23.86 16.66 -20.28
C LEU A 56 -23.25 17.55 -21.40
N PRO A 57 -21.91 17.68 -21.46
CA PRO A 57 -21.24 18.37 -22.54
C PRO A 57 -21.44 17.67 -23.89
N ILE A 58 -21.20 18.40 -24.99
CA ILE A 58 -21.34 17.89 -26.37
C ILE A 58 -20.44 16.67 -26.63
N SER A 59 -19.21 16.66 -26.09
CA SER A 59 -18.29 15.52 -26.19
C SER A 59 -18.24 14.77 -24.85
N VAL A 60 -18.72 13.53 -24.84
CA VAL A 60 -18.69 12.64 -23.67
C VAL A 60 -17.26 12.18 -23.35
N TYR A 61 -16.35 12.22 -24.34
CA TYR A 61 -14.97 11.79 -24.17
C TYR A 61 -14.02 12.98 -24.02
N PRO A 62 -13.08 12.93 -23.07
CA PRO A 62 -12.01 13.93 -22.98
C PRO A 62 -11.17 13.88 -24.26
N PRO A 63 -10.75 15.04 -24.80
CA PRO A 63 -9.91 15.06 -25.99
C PRO A 63 -8.63 14.26 -25.71
N PRO A 64 -8.14 13.47 -26.68
CA PRO A 64 -6.93 12.67 -26.50
C PRO A 64 -5.77 13.59 -26.10
N VAL A 65 -5.24 13.37 -24.89
CA VAL A 65 -4.12 14.15 -24.37
C VAL A 65 -2.93 13.91 -25.30
N ARG A 66 -2.50 14.95 -26.02
CA ARG A 66 -1.29 14.86 -26.86
C ARG A 66 -0.11 14.58 -25.94
N ARG A 67 0.39 13.34 -25.96
CA ARG A 67 1.63 12.96 -25.27
C ARG A 67 2.73 13.91 -25.72
N LYS A 68 3.27 14.72 -24.79
CA LYS A 68 4.49 15.51 -25.04
C LYS A 68 5.56 14.51 -25.51
N LYS A 69 6.05 14.67 -26.75
CA LYS A 69 7.21 13.93 -27.25
C LYS A 69 8.37 14.22 -26.33
N ARG A 70 8.68 13.26 -25.47
CA ARG A 70 9.85 13.25 -24.61
C ARG A 70 11.06 13.26 -25.52
N LYS A 71 11.87 14.34 -25.48
CA LYS A 71 13.14 14.41 -26.19
C LYS A 71 14.02 13.26 -25.67
N THR A 72 14.22 12.25 -26.52
CA THR A 72 15.13 11.13 -26.30
C THR A 72 16.56 11.65 -26.37
N GLY A 73 17.12 11.97 -25.21
CA GLY A 73 18.57 12.05 -25.02
C GLY A 73 19.13 10.63 -25.00
N SER A 74 19.96 10.34 -26.01
CA SER A 74 20.70 9.11 -26.19
C SER A 74 21.75 8.92 -25.11
N SER A 75 21.73 7.77 -24.42
CA SER A 75 22.92 7.00 -24.05
C SER A 75 22.46 5.68 -23.42
N ALA A 76 22.50 4.62 -24.23
CA ALA A 76 22.55 3.26 -23.71
C ALA A 76 23.90 3.01 -23.01
N PRO A 77 23.98 2.00 -22.16
CA PRO A 77 24.69 0.83 -22.65
C PRO A 77 23.90 -0.46 -22.54
N ALA A 78 24.29 -1.35 -23.43
CA ALA A 78 23.81 -2.70 -23.66
C ALA A 78 23.90 -3.61 -22.43
N GLY A 79 22.97 -4.57 -22.38
CA GLY A 79 23.26 -5.92 -21.89
C GLY A 79 22.64 -6.29 -20.55
N LEU A 80 21.38 -6.72 -20.56
CA LEU A 80 20.86 -7.63 -19.54
C LEU A 80 20.25 -8.85 -20.26
N PRO A 81 20.75 -10.07 -20.01
CA PRO A 81 20.02 -11.26 -20.40
C PRO A 81 18.85 -11.48 -19.44
N GLN A 82 17.70 -11.82 -20.03
CA GLN A 82 16.57 -12.44 -19.36
C GLN A 82 16.99 -13.81 -18.82
N VAL A 83 16.80 -14.06 -17.52
CA VAL A 83 16.42 -15.39 -17.02
C VAL A 83 15.45 -15.20 -15.85
N LEU A 84 14.17 -15.37 -16.17
CA LEU A 84 13.09 -15.66 -15.24
C LEU A 84 13.02 -17.19 -15.15
N THR A 85 13.42 -17.77 -14.03
CA THR A 85 12.98 -19.12 -13.64
C THR A 85 12.97 -19.26 -12.12
N ASP A 86 11.80 -19.60 -11.61
CA ASP A 86 11.49 -20.40 -10.42
C ASP A 86 12.65 -20.88 -9.55
N VAL A 87 12.70 -20.40 -8.30
CA VAL A 87 13.13 -21.22 -7.15
C VAL A 87 12.37 -20.77 -5.90
N THR A 88 11.08 -21.10 -5.79
CA THR A 88 10.39 -21.20 -4.50
C THR A 88 10.08 -22.66 -4.23
N GLY A 89 11.04 -23.34 -3.64
CA GLY A 89 10.85 -24.72 -3.22
C GLY A 89 12.04 -25.25 -2.44
N ARG A 90 11.83 -25.48 -1.15
CA ARG A 90 12.49 -26.52 -0.36
C ARG A 90 13.93 -26.24 0.10
N VAL A 91 14.10 -25.37 1.11
CA VAL A 91 15.22 -25.50 2.09
C VAL A 91 14.78 -25.06 3.48
N ARG A 92 14.05 -25.93 4.20
CA ARG A 92 13.90 -25.87 5.66
C ARG A 92 14.05 -27.27 6.23
N GLN A 93 15.26 -27.84 6.13
CA GLN A 93 15.63 -29.03 6.89
C GLN A 93 17.14 -29.31 6.89
N PHE A 94 17.98 -28.30 7.09
CA PHE A 94 19.39 -28.53 7.47
C PHE A 94 19.88 -27.42 8.39
N GLY A 95 19.43 -27.48 9.65
CA GLY A 95 19.77 -26.47 10.63
C GLY A 95 19.84 -27.04 12.03
N ARG A 96 20.72 -28.04 12.25
CA ARG A 96 21.24 -28.47 13.59
C ARG A 96 22.25 -29.63 13.48
N ALA A 97 23.28 -29.50 12.64
CA ALA A 97 24.42 -30.45 12.66
C ALA A 97 25.76 -29.89 12.10
N ALA A 98 25.86 -28.60 11.78
CA ALA A 98 27.04 -28.05 11.12
C ALA A 98 27.64 -26.81 11.82
N ARG A 99 27.62 -26.78 13.17
CA ARG A 99 28.18 -25.64 13.95
C ARG A 99 29.49 -25.96 14.69
N ARG A 100 30.21 -27.04 14.32
CA ARG A 100 31.51 -27.38 14.93
C ARG A 100 32.65 -27.74 13.96
N ARG A 101 32.51 -27.54 12.64
CA ARG A 101 33.57 -27.92 11.67
C ARG A 101 33.98 -26.87 10.64
N THR A 102 33.57 -25.61 10.77
CA THR A 102 33.93 -24.56 9.79
C THR A 102 34.98 -23.55 10.27
N SER A 103 35.45 -23.62 11.52
CA SER A 103 36.52 -22.71 12.00
C SER A 103 37.94 -23.16 11.65
N GLU A 104 38.15 -24.41 11.23
CA GLU A 104 39.49 -24.90 10.85
C GLU A 104 39.72 -24.89 9.34
N ALA A 105 38.67 -25.10 8.53
CA ALA A 105 38.77 -25.01 7.07
C ALA A 105 39.04 -23.56 6.59
N ALA A 106 38.44 -22.57 7.25
CA ALA A 106 38.66 -21.16 6.93
C ALA A 106 40.09 -20.69 7.26
N LYS A 107 40.74 -21.22 8.31
CA LYS A 107 42.15 -20.90 8.62
C LYS A 107 43.12 -21.48 7.60
N SER A 108 42.82 -22.66 7.04
CA SER A 108 43.70 -23.30 6.03
C SER A 108 43.64 -22.68 4.63
N TRP A 109 42.52 -22.03 4.27
CA TRP A 109 42.39 -21.32 2.99
C TRP A 109 43.19 -20.00 2.98
N TRP A 110 43.25 -19.31 4.11
CA TRP A 110 44.07 -18.10 4.25
C TRP A 110 45.57 -18.44 4.26
N THR A 111 46.02 -19.54 4.89
CA THR A 111 47.45 -19.87 4.95
C THR A 111 48.03 -20.35 3.61
N ARG A 112 47.28 -21.07 2.77
CA ARG A 112 47.75 -21.47 1.43
C ARG A 112 47.73 -20.34 0.40
N SER A 113 46.92 -19.29 0.61
CA SER A 113 46.86 -18.16 -0.31
C SER A 113 47.99 -17.14 -0.08
N ILE A 114 48.58 -17.10 1.12
CA ILE A 114 49.61 -16.12 1.50
C ILE A 114 50.97 -16.42 0.85
N GLU A 115 51.34 -17.68 0.64
CA GLU A 115 52.65 -18.04 0.06
C GLU A 115 52.77 -17.71 -1.45
N SER A 116 51.66 -17.73 -2.19
CA SER A 116 51.65 -17.32 -3.61
C SER A 116 51.63 -15.80 -3.78
N LEU A 117 51.11 -15.05 -2.79
CA LEU A 117 51.10 -13.59 -2.81
C LEU A 117 52.50 -12.99 -2.62
N GLN A 118 53.38 -13.63 -1.84
CA GLN A 118 54.72 -13.10 -1.55
C GLN A 118 55.64 -13.02 -2.77
N ARG A 119 55.42 -13.82 -3.83
CA ARG A 119 56.22 -13.74 -5.08
C ARG A 119 55.67 -12.74 -6.10
N ALA A 120 54.43 -12.28 -5.95
CA ALA A 120 53.79 -11.33 -6.86
C ALA A 120 53.73 -9.88 -6.31
N LEU A 121 54.07 -9.68 -5.03
CA LEU A 121 54.10 -8.38 -4.35
C LEU A 121 55.46 -7.71 -4.52
N THR A 122 55.72 -7.18 -5.72
CA THR A 122 56.75 -6.15 -5.86
C THR A 122 56.26 -4.88 -5.14
N PRO A 123 57.14 -4.09 -4.48
CA PRO A 123 56.73 -2.89 -3.74
C PRO A 123 55.93 -1.91 -4.60
N PHE A 124 56.17 -1.88 -5.91
CA PHE A 124 55.41 -1.09 -6.87
C PHE A 124 53.93 -1.51 -7.00
N ARG A 125 53.62 -2.81 -6.95
CA ARG A 125 52.23 -3.31 -7.05
C ARG A 125 51.40 -2.99 -5.81
N LEU A 126 52.02 -2.95 -4.63
CA LEU A 126 51.37 -2.50 -3.41
C LEU A 126 50.96 -1.03 -3.47
N ILE A 127 51.85 -0.18 -4.01
CA ILE A 127 51.57 1.25 -4.20
C ILE A 127 50.44 1.45 -5.22
N MET A 128 50.48 0.74 -6.36
CA MET A 128 49.38 0.79 -7.34
C MET A 128 48.04 0.35 -6.74
N PHE A 129 48.03 -0.73 -5.96
CA PHE A 129 46.81 -1.23 -5.32
C PHE A 129 46.26 -0.23 -4.30
N SER A 130 47.12 0.39 -3.47
CA SER A 130 46.66 1.39 -2.50
C SER A 130 46.06 2.62 -3.20
N VAL A 131 46.68 3.11 -4.28
CA VAL A 131 46.13 4.22 -5.09
C VAL A 131 44.77 3.84 -5.67
N VAL A 132 44.60 2.64 -6.23
CA VAL A 132 43.32 2.17 -6.77
C VAL A 132 42.25 2.09 -5.68
N VAL A 133 42.58 1.56 -4.51
CA VAL A 133 41.64 1.48 -3.36
C VAL A 133 41.21 2.88 -2.91
N VAL A 134 42.14 3.83 -2.81
CA VAL A 134 41.82 5.22 -2.43
C VAL A 134 40.91 5.87 -3.49
N VAL A 135 41.25 5.77 -4.77
CA VAL A 135 40.44 6.35 -5.86
C VAL A 135 39.04 5.73 -5.91
N ALA A 136 38.94 4.40 -5.80
CA ALA A 136 37.66 3.70 -5.76
C ALA A 136 36.84 4.09 -4.51
N GLY A 137 37.50 4.20 -3.35
CA GLY A 137 36.88 4.63 -2.10
C GLY A 137 36.33 6.06 -2.17
N THR A 138 37.11 7.00 -2.70
CA THR A 138 36.67 8.39 -2.92
C THR A 138 35.53 8.48 -3.93
N GLY A 139 35.60 7.71 -5.02
CA GLY A 139 34.52 7.64 -6.02
C GLY A 139 33.20 7.11 -5.43
N TYR A 140 33.28 6.02 -4.66
CA TYR A 140 32.13 5.46 -3.95
C TYR A 140 31.56 6.45 -2.92
N TRP A 141 32.42 7.09 -2.14
CA TRP A 141 32.00 8.08 -1.13
C TRP A 141 31.31 9.29 -1.77
N LEU A 142 31.87 9.84 -2.85
CA LEU A 142 31.26 10.95 -3.59
C LEU A 142 29.91 10.56 -4.21
N HIS A 143 29.80 9.35 -4.76
CA HIS A 143 28.53 8.84 -5.27
C HIS A 143 27.49 8.71 -4.15
N ARG A 144 27.87 8.12 -3.01
CA ARG A 144 27.01 7.95 -1.84
C ARG A 144 26.57 9.28 -1.22
N SER A 145 27.48 10.26 -1.15
CA SER A 145 27.19 11.62 -0.67
C SER A 145 26.17 12.33 -1.57
N ARG A 146 26.39 12.33 -2.90
CA ARG A 146 25.45 12.91 -3.86
C ARG A 146 24.09 12.20 -3.85
N ALA A 147 24.07 10.88 -3.66
CA ALA A 147 22.82 10.13 -3.55
C ALA A 147 22.02 10.56 -2.32
N ARG A 148 22.68 10.77 -1.17
CA ARG A 148 22.06 11.29 0.05
C ARG A 148 21.52 12.71 -0.10
N GLU A 149 22.29 13.63 -0.68
CA GLU A 149 21.85 15.02 -0.92
C GLU A 149 20.60 15.07 -1.81
N ARG A 150 20.58 14.28 -2.89
CA ARG A 150 19.39 14.17 -3.77
C ARG A 150 18.19 13.58 -3.04
N ALA A 151 18.41 12.55 -2.22
CA ALA A 151 17.37 11.93 -1.43
C ALA A 151 16.79 12.91 -0.39
N GLU A 152 17.60 13.76 0.23
CA GLU A 152 17.11 14.79 1.17
C GLU A 152 16.19 15.81 0.49
N VAL A 153 16.58 16.29 -0.70
CA VAL A 153 15.73 17.21 -1.48
C VAL A 153 14.43 16.53 -1.90
N GLN A 154 14.52 15.30 -2.42
CA GLN A 154 13.36 14.53 -2.83
C GLN A 154 12.41 14.25 -1.66
N PHE A 155 12.96 13.89 -0.49
CA PHE A 155 12.18 13.66 0.72
C PHE A 155 11.36 14.88 1.11
N LYS A 156 11.97 16.07 1.19
CA LYS A 156 11.27 17.31 1.56
C LYS A 156 10.14 17.64 0.59
N GLN A 157 10.41 17.54 -0.72
CA GLN A 157 9.40 17.80 -1.76
C GLN A 157 8.26 16.77 -1.70
N ALA A 158 8.58 15.48 -1.59
CA ALA A 158 7.62 14.40 -1.56
C ALA A 158 6.71 14.47 -0.32
N VAL A 159 7.25 14.81 0.86
CA VAL A 159 6.44 15.05 2.06
C VAL A 159 5.49 16.24 1.84
N GLN A 160 5.98 17.37 1.35
CA GLN A 160 5.12 18.54 1.09
C GLN A 160 3.97 18.22 0.13
N LEU A 161 4.25 17.49 -0.95
CA LEU A 161 3.24 17.03 -1.90
C LEU A 161 2.24 16.07 -1.25
N GLY A 162 2.71 15.11 -0.44
CA GLY A 162 1.86 14.18 0.29
C GLY A 162 0.92 14.89 1.26
N GLU A 163 1.43 15.86 2.04
CA GLU A 163 0.61 16.67 2.92
C GLU A 163 -0.45 17.49 2.17
N GLN A 164 -0.08 18.03 1.01
CA GLN A 164 -1.00 18.79 0.16
C GLN A 164 -2.10 17.89 -0.40
N ALA A 165 -1.76 16.70 -0.89
CA ALA A 165 -2.71 15.72 -1.39
C ALA A 165 -3.69 15.27 -0.28
N LEU A 166 -3.18 15.01 0.94
CA LEU A 166 -4.05 14.70 2.09
C LEU A 166 -5.03 15.83 2.41
N ARG A 167 -4.58 17.09 2.41
CA ARG A 167 -5.47 18.25 2.60
C ARG A 167 -6.55 18.35 1.51
N ASN A 168 -6.23 17.90 0.30
CA ASN A 168 -7.18 17.86 -0.82
C ASN A 168 -8.09 16.61 -0.81
N GLY A 169 -7.85 15.65 0.09
CA GLY A 169 -8.56 14.37 0.13
C GLY A 169 -8.14 13.37 -0.96
N ASP A 170 -7.05 13.62 -1.69
CA ASP A 170 -6.55 12.70 -2.72
C ASP A 170 -5.59 11.67 -2.10
N LEU A 171 -6.18 10.56 -1.63
CA LEU A 171 -5.46 9.47 -0.97
C LEU A 171 -4.49 8.74 -1.92
N LEU A 172 -4.80 8.70 -3.22
CA LEU A 172 -3.95 8.02 -4.20
C LEU A 172 -2.70 8.84 -4.50
N GLU A 173 -2.85 10.16 -4.72
CA GLU A 173 -1.72 11.06 -4.90
C GLU A 173 -0.87 11.14 -3.62
N ALA A 174 -1.51 11.19 -2.44
CA ALA A 174 -0.82 11.14 -1.16
C ALA A 174 0.00 9.85 -1.00
N HIS A 175 -0.58 8.69 -1.31
CA HIS A 175 0.13 7.40 -1.28
C HIS A 175 1.39 7.43 -2.17
N GLN A 176 1.27 7.91 -3.41
CA GLN A 176 2.39 7.98 -4.35
C GLN A 176 3.49 8.93 -3.86
N ALA A 177 3.12 10.09 -3.32
CA ALA A 177 4.07 11.06 -2.79
C ALA A 177 4.79 10.50 -1.55
N PHE A 178 4.08 9.91 -0.59
CA PHE A 178 4.71 9.30 0.57
C PHE A 178 5.54 8.06 0.23
N ALA A 179 5.20 7.31 -0.83
CA ALA A 179 6.04 6.21 -1.32
C ALA A 179 7.43 6.73 -1.75
N GLN A 180 7.48 7.87 -2.44
CA GLN A 180 8.73 8.52 -2.83
C GLN A 180 9.50 9.04 -1.61
N ALA A 181 8.79 9.57 -0.61
CA ALA A 181 9.40 10.03 0.64
C ALA A 181 10.04 8.88 1.43
N VAL A 182 9.36 7.72 1.55
CA VAL A 182 9.91 6.53 2.22
C VAL A 182 11.12 5.98 1.46
N ALA A 183 11.05 5.90 0.13
CA ALA A 183 12.20 5.47 -0.68
C ALA A 183 13.42 6.40 -0.49
N ALA A 184 13.20 7.71 -0.36
CA ALA A 184 14.25 8.65 -0.05
C ALA A 184 14.81 8.47 1.38
N LEU A 185 13.95 8.21 2.38
CA LEU A 185 14.37 7.91 3.76
C LEU A 185 15.26 6.67 3.84
N ASP A 186 14.97 5.63 3.05
CA ASP A 186 15.75 4.39 3.04
C ASP A 186 17.17 4.61 2.45
N VAL A 187 17.31 5.53 1.49
CA VAL A 187 18.63 5.97 0.97
C VAL A 187 19.41 6.79 2.02
N ILE A 188 18.72 7.67 2.74
CA ILE A 188 19.33 8.48 3.80
C ILE A 188 19.77 7.57 4.97
N GLY A 189 18.94 6.58 5.31
CA GLY A 189 19.12 5.69 6.47
C GLY A 189 18.67 6.36 7.78
N ARG A 190 17.60 7.16 7.73
CA ARG A 190 17.08 7.93 8.88
C ARG A 190 15.93 7.19 9.57
N ASP A 191 15.91 7.23 10.90
CA ASP A 191 14.87 6.58 11.73
C ASP A 191 14.42 7.45 12.92
N ASP A 192 14.36 8.76 12.70
CA ASP A 192 13.83 9.69 13.70
C ASP A 192 12.29 9.73 13.68
N GLN A 193 11.71 10.57 14.54
CA GLN A 193 10.26 10.71 14.65
C GLN A 193 9.60 11.10 13.32
N LEU A 194 10.20 12.01 12.55
CA LEU A 194 9.66 12.41 11.25
C LEU A 194 9.65 11.23 10.28
N ALA A 195 10.71 10.42 10.23
CA ALA A 195 10.76 9.23 9.41
C ALA A 195 9.66 8.22 9.78
N ARG A 196 9.40 8.03 11.09
CA ARG A 196 8.31 7.17 11.58
C ARG A 196 6.92 7.70 11.18
N VAL A 197 6.67 9.00 11.36
CA VAL A 197 5.43 9.66 10.92
C VAL A 197 5.22 9.49 9.42
N THR A 198 6.25 9.72 8.60
CA THR A 198 6.16 9.57 7.15
C THR A 198 5.88 8.12 6.73
N ARG A 199 6.56 7.14 7.35
CA ARG A 199 6.33 5.71 7.09
C ARG A 199 4.92 5.29 7.49
N GLN A 200 4.39 5.80 8.60
CA GLN A 200 3.01 5.57 9.01
C GLN A 200 2.03 6.17 8.01
N ARG A 201 2.19 7.44 7.62
CA ARG A 201 1.32 8.09 6.62
C ARG A 201 1.33 7.35 5.29
N TYR A 202 2.49 6.86 4.86
CA TYR A 202 2.59 5.99 3.70
C TYR A 202 1.71 4.74 3.83
N ARG A 203 1.78 4.03 4.96
CA ARG A 203 0.98 2.82 5.23
C ARG A 203 -0.51 3.12 5.30
N GLU A 204 -0.92 4.18 5.98
CA GLU A 204 -2.32 4.62 6.05
C GLU A 204 -2.87 4.96 4.65
N CYS A 205 -2.12 5.73 3.85
CA CYS A 205 -2.52 6.05 2.48
C CYS A 205 -2.52 4.81 1.57
N GLN A 206 -1.59 3.88 1.76
CA GLN A 206 -1.55 2.62 1.03
C GLN A 206 -2.80 1.78 1.30
N ALA A 207 -3.16 1.61 2.57
CA ALA A 207 -4.36 0.88 2.97
C ALA A 207 -5.62 1.58 2.43
N ALA A 208 -5.71 2.90 2.59
CA ALA A 208 -6.85 3.71 2.15
C ALA A 208 -7.07 3.68 0.63
N SER A 209 -6.00 3.75 -0.16
CA SER A 209 -6.09 3.77 -1.63
C SER A 209 -6.28 2.38 -2.25
N ARG A 210 -6.10 1.31 -1.47
CA ARG A 210 -6.17 -0.10 -1.93
C ARG A 210 -7.11 -0.95 -1.09
N LEU A 211 -8.16 -0.32 -0.57
CA LEU A 211 -9.21 -1.03 0.16
C LEU A 211 -9.84 -2.13 -0.69
N CYS A 212 -10.24 -3.20 -0.02
CA CYS A 212 -11.03 -4.26 -0.62
C CYS A 212 -12.32 -3.68 -1.22
N PRO A 213 -12.58 -3.89 -2.52
CA PRO A 213 -13.80 -3.38 -3.15
C PRO A 213 -15.06 -4.12 -2.68
N LYS A 214 -14.91 -5.26 -2.00
CA LYS A 214 -15.99 -6.06 -1.43
C LYS A 214 -15.94 -6.03 0.09
N THR A 215 -17.09 -6.11 0.72
CA THR A 215 -17.17 -6.33 2.17
C THR A 215 -16.66 -7.73 2.54
N LEU A 216 -16.26 -7.94 3.80
CA LEU A 216 -15.86 -9.28 4.27
C LEU A 216 -17.00 -10.30 4.12
N PHE A 217 -18.25 -9.88 4.33
CA PHE A 217 -19.42 -10.73 4.11
C PHE A 217 -19.54 -11.18 2.66
N GLU A 218 -19.44 -10.26 1.70
CA GLU A 218 -19.50 -10.58 0.27
C GLU A 218 -18.34 -11.48 -0.16
N LEU A 219 -17.14 -11.24 0.36
CA LEU A 219 -15.95 -12.03 0.07
C LEU A 219 -16.15 -13.48 0.54
N VAL A 220 -16.62 -13.69 1.77
CA VAL A 220 -16.85 -15.04 2.29
C VAL A 220 -18.08 -15.70 1.65
N THR A 221 -19.10 -14.92 1.28
CA THR A 221 -20.26 -15.44 0.53
C THR A 221 -19.82 -15.94 -0.84
N GLU A 222 -19.01 -15.18 -1.56
CA GLU A 222 -18.42 -15.62 -2.82
C GLU A 222 -17.57 -16.88 -2.62
N ALA A 223 -16.70 -16.90 -1.59
CA ALA A 223 -15.91 -18.07 -1.23
C ALA A 223 -16.78 -19.31 -1.03
N ASP A 224 -17.87 -19.20 -0.28
CA ASP A 224 -18.81 -20.28 -0.02
C ASP A 224 -19.50 -20.76 -1.31
N THR A 225 -19.90 -19.85 -2.20
CA THR A 225 -20.49 -20.23 -3.48
C THR A 225 -19.52 -20.95 -4.41
N VAL A 226 -18.25 -20.50 -4.49
CA VAL A 226 -17.22 -21.11 -5.33
C VAL A 226 -16.81 -22.46 -4.75
N HIS A 227 -16.59 -22.52 -3.43
CA HIS A 227 -16.25 -23.75 -2.73
C HIS A 227 -17.28 -24.86 -2.96
N ARG A 228 -18.59 -24.56 -2.83
CA ARG A 228 -19.66 -25.54 -3.09
C ARG A 228 -19.71 -26.05 -4.53
N LYS A 229 -19.29 -25.23 -5.50
CA LYS A 229 -19.36 -25.57 -6.94
C LYS A 229 -18.10 -26.22 -7.49
N GLN A 230 -16.92 -25.79 -7.02
CA GLN A 230 -15.63 -26.06 -7.64
C GLN A 230 -14.57 -26.55 -6.65
N GLY A 231 -14.90 -26.60 -5.35
CA GLY A 231 -13.98 -26.99 -4.27
C GLY A 231 -13.06 -25.86 -3.80
N ASP A 232 -12.34 -26.11 -2.71
CA ASP A 232 -11.46 -25.12 -2.06
C ASP A 232 -10.29 -24.67 -2.94
N SER A 233 -9.68 -25.58 -3.71
CA SER A 233 -8.54 -25.24 -4.57
C SER A 233 -8.85 -24.17 -5.62
N ALA A 234 -10.08 -24.16 -6.15
CA ALA A 234 -10.53 -23.17 -7.12
C ALA A 234 -10.60 -21.77 -6.49
N TRP A 235 -11.20 -21.68 -5.29
CA TRP A 235 -11.28 -20.44 -4.54
C TRP A 235 -9.89 -19.91 -4.13
N GLN A 236 -9.00 -20.76 -3.63
CA GLN A 236 -7.64 -20.32 -3.27
C GLN A 236 -6.86 -19.76 -4.46
N ALA A 237 -7.07 -20.31 -5.67
CA ALA A 237 -6.46 -19.78 -6.89
C ALA A 237 -7.02 -18.39 -7.26
N GLU A 238 -8.33 -18.18 -7.09
CA GLU A 238 -8.98 -16.89 -7.33
C GLU A 238 -8.55 -15.82 -6.31
N MET A 239 -8.39 -16.21 -5.05
CA MET A 239 -8.01 -15.31 -3.95
C MET A 239 -6.57 -14.82 -4.08
N LYS A 240 -5.62 -15.66 -4.53
CA LYS A 240 -4.19 -15.28 -4.68
C LYS A 240 -3.94 -14.05 -5.58
N GLY A 241 -4.90 -13.65 -6.42
CA GLY A 241 -4.82 -12.43 -7.23
C GLY A 241 -5.46 -11.19 -6.60
N ARG A 242 -6.13 -11.33 -5.44
CA ARG A 242 -7.00 -10.33 -4.82
C ARG A 242 -6.44 -9.81 -3.49
N PHE A 243 -5.15 -9.48 -3.50
CA PHE A 243 -4.51 -8.74 -2.42
C PHE A 243 -5.22 -7.41 -2.20
N ALA A 244 -5.87 -7.29 -1.04
CA ALA A 244 -6.72 -6.16 -0.73
C ALA A 244 -6.56 -5.76 0.74
N TRP A 245 -6.58 -4.46 0.99
CA TRP A 245 -6.48 -3.93 2.34
C TRP A 245 -7.85 -3.88 3.01
N VAL A 246 -7.87 -4.18 4.29
CA VAL A 246 -9.05 -4.02 5.15
C VAL A 246 -8.64 -3.14 6.32
N VAL A 247 -9.52 -2.21 6.67
CA VAL A 247 -9.39 -1.37 7.88
C VAL A 247 -10.52 -1.79 8.81
N LEU A 248 -10.17 -2.15 10.05
CA LEU A 248 -11.10 -2.65 11.04
C LEU A 248 -11.01 -1.79 12.31
N HIS A 249 -12.17 -1.44 12.84
CA HIS A 249 -12.35 -0.87 14.17
C HIS A 249 -13.14 -1.87 15.01
N THR A 250 -12.46 -2.63 15.86
CA THR A 250 -13.05 -3.77 16.57
C THR A 250 -12.16 -4.24 17.73
N ARG A 251 -12.64 -5.22 18.51
CA ARG A 251 -11.88 -5.85 19.59
C ARG A 251 -11.04 -7.01 19.07
N VAL A 252 -9.81 -7.11 19.58
CA VAL A 252 -8.87 -8.19 19.32
C VAL A 252 -8.58 -8.93 20.61
N ARG A 253 -8.67 -10.26 20.56
CA ARG A 253 -8.42 -11.16 21.68
C ARG A 253 -7.18 -12.01 21.42
N ARG A 254 -6.44 -12.31 22.49
CA ARG A 254 -5.37 -13.31 22.48
C ARG A 254 -5.98 -14.67 22.76
N SER A 255 -5.87 -15.58 21.81
CA SER A 255 -6.19 -16.98 22.02
C SER A 255 -4.97 -17.68 22.61
N SER A 256 -5.07 -18.06 23.88
CA SER A 256 -4.09 -18.89 24.58
C SER A 256 -4.55 -20.34 24.47
N GLY A 257 -4.19 -21.03 23.39
CA GLY A 257 -4.40 -22.48 23.32
C GLY A 257 -3.45 -23.21 24.27
N GLU A 258 -3.91 -24.26 24.97
CA GLU A 258 -3.13 -25.05 25.93
C GLU A 258 -1.81 -25.62 25.37
N LYS A 259 -1.62 -25.68 24.04
CA LYS A 259 -0.43 -26.23 23.37
C LYS A 259 0.02 -25.51 22.09
N GLU A 260 -0.59 -24.39 21.70
CA GLU A 260 -0.35 -23.75 20.40
C GLU A 260 0.26 -22.35 20.50
N GLU A 261 0.90 -21.93 19.41
CA GLU A 261 1.45 -20.58 19.24
C GLU A 261 0.38 -19.52 19.57
N GLU A 262 0.79 -18.39 20.14
CA GLU A 262 -0.16 -17.32 20.44
C GLU A 262 -0.82 -16.80 19.15
N HIS A 263 -2.15 -16.92 19.08
CA HIS A 263 -2.95 -16.43 17.98
C HIS A 263 -3.78 -15.22 18.39
N PHE A 264 -4.00 -14.30 17.46
CA PHE A 264 -4.85 -13.13 17.66
C PHE A 264 -6.12 -13.26 16.84
N ILE A 265 -7.26 -13.25 17.53
CA ILE A 265 -8.58 -13.39 16.92
C ILE A 265 -9.30 -12.06 17.02
N VAL A 266 -9.84 -11.62 15.89
CA VAL A 266 -10.67 -10.42 15.82
C VAL A 266 -12.12 -10.80 16.11
N ASP A 267 -12.74 -10.11 17.07
CA ASP A 267 -14.14 -10.31 17.41
C ASP A 267 -15.02 -9.64 16.35
N TYR A 268 -15.47 -10.44 15.38
CA TYR A 268 -16.31 -9.97 14.28
C TYR A 268 -17.44 -11.00 14.03
N PRO A 269 -18.65 -10.77 14.58
CA PRO A 269 -19.73 -11.75 14.54
C PRO A 269 -20.33 -11.84 13.14
N LEU A 270 -19.72 -12.66 12.29
CA LEU A 270 -20.12 -12.87 10.91
C LEU A 270 -20.48 -14.34 10.68
N MET A 271 -21.59 -14.57 10.00
CA MET A 271 -22.08 -15.91 9.65
C MET A 271 -22.35 -15.96 8.15
N VAL A 272 -21.86 -17.00 7.47
CA VAL A 272 -22.10 -17.22 6.04
C VAL A 272 -22.47 -18.68 5.82
N GLY A 273 -23.63 -18.93 5.19
CA GLY A 273 -24.09 -20.28 4.91
C GLY A 273 -24.32 -21.14 6.17
N GLY A 274 -24.60 -20.52 7.33
CA GLY A 274 -24.73 -21.20 8.62
C GLY A 274 -23.40 -21.51 9.32
N ARG A 275 -22.27 -21.12 8.74
CA ARG A 275 -20.93 -21.30 9.31
C ARG A 275 -20.42 -19.97 9.88
N PRO A 276 -19.84 -19.95 11.09
CA PRO A 276 -19.20 -18.75 11.62
C PRO A 276 -17.96 -18.40 10.81
N VAL A 277 -17.63 -17.11 10.80
CA VAL A 277 -16.40 -16.59 10.21
C VAL A 277 -15.50 -16.10 11.32
N GLU A 278 -14.29 -16.64 11.37
CA GLU A 278 -13.22 -16.25 12.26
C GLU A 278 -12.19 -15.41 11.50
N LEU A 279 -11.72 -14.33 12.13
CA LEU A 279 -10.71 -13.44 11.57
C LEU A 279 -9.41 -13.63 12.36
N ILE A 280 -8.42 -14.25 11.72
CA ILE A 280 -7.11 -14.56 12.30
C ILE A 280 -6.14 -13.43 11.93
N ALA A 281 -5.77 -12.64 12.91
CA ALA A 281 -4.95 -11.44 12.77
C ALA A 281 -3.59 -11.56 13.46
N ASP A 282 -2.82 -12.58 13.07
CA ASP A 282 -1.46 -12.82 13.59
C ASP A 282 -0.42 -11.81 13.04
N LEU A 283 -0.66 -10.54 13.34
CA LEU A 283 0.11 -9.40 12.84
C LEU A 283 1.35 -9.16 13.70
N ASP A 284 2.48 -8.82 13.06
CA ASP A 284 3.73 -8.56 13.77
C ASP A 284 3.63 -7.35 14.71
N VAL A 285 2.76 -6.38 14.38
CA VAL A 285 2.49 -5.22 15.24
C VAL A 285 1.83 -5.63 16.56
N PHE A 286 0.96 -6.65 16.55
CA PHE A 286 0.25 -7.11 17.75
C PHE A 286 1.17 -7.82 18.73
N ARG A 287 2.17 -8.55 18.24
CA ARG A 287 3.20 -9.18 19.08
C ARG A 287 4.08 -8.19 19.84
N GLN A 288 4.14 -6.94 19.37
CA GLN A 288 4.95 -5.87 19.97
C GLN A 288 4.18 -5.06 21.03
N LEU A 289 2.87 -5.28 21.17
CA LEU A 289 2.05 -4.53 22.12
C LEU A 289 2.11 -5.13 23.52
N ASP A 290 2.09 -4.25 24.53
CA ASP A 290 1.89 -4.67 25.93
C ASP A 290 0.40 -4.84 26.22
N TRP A 291 -0.14 -6.01 25.88
CA TRP A 291 -1.55 -6.36 26.05
C TRP A 291 -2.08 -6.23 27.48
N SER A 292 -1.21 -6.35 28.48
CA SER A 292 -1.63 -6.16 29.87
C SER A 292 -1.89 -4.69 30.19
N ALA A 293 -1.02 -3.79 29.71
CA ALA A 293 -1.22 -2.35 29.80
C ALA A 293 -2.44 -1.91 28.99
N LEU A 294 -2.72 -2.55 27.85
CA LEU A 294 -3.91 -2.29 27.03
C LEU A 294 -5.21 -2.60 27.78
N ALA A 295 -5.31 -3.82 28.32
CA ALA A 295 -6.50 -4.28 29.03
C ALA A 295 -6.81 -3.39 30.25
N ASN A 296 -5.79 -2.95 30.98
CA ASN A 296 -5.94 -2.07 32.14
C ASN A 296 -6.48 -0.68 31.79
N LYS A 297 -6.07 -0.10 30.64
CA LYS A 297 -6.50 1.26 30.24
C LYS A 297 -7.93 1.32 29.73
N GLN A 298 -8.40 0.26 29.06
CA GLN A 298 -9.74 0.26 28.48
C GLN A 298 -10.85 -0.11 29.48
N SER A 299 -10.53 -0.26 30.78
CA SER A 299 -11.48 -0.50 31.89
C SER A 299 -12.47 -1.67 31.68
N SER A 300 -12.21 -2.54 30.71
CA SER A 300 -12.88 -3.82 30.55
C SER A 300 -11.91 -4.91 31.00
N ALA A 301 -11.94 -5.21 32.30
CA ALA A 301 -11.27 -6.36 32.90
C ALA A 301 -11.88 -7.71 32.44
N ASP A 302 -12.41 -7.75 31.22
CA ASP A 302 -13.26 -8.82 30.72
C ASP A 302 -12.55 -9.53 29.56
N GLU A 303 -12.83 -10.81 29.38
CA GLU A 303 -12.29 -11.69 28.33
C GLU A 303 -12.61 -11.21 26.89
N ARG A 304 -13.24 -10.04 26.73
CA ARG A 304 -13.76 -9.47 25.48
C ARG A 304 -12.69 -8.85 24.58
N GLY A 305 -11.44 -8.72 25.04
CA GLY A 305 -10.32 -8.24 24.23
C GLY A 305 -10.14 -6.72 24.22
N VAL A 306 -9.15 -6.27 23.46
CA VAL A 306 -8.75 -4.85 23.37
C VAL A 306 -9.30 -4.25 22.08
N GLU A 307 -9.98 -3.10 22.20
CA GLU A 307 -10.45 -2.32 21.06
C GLU A 307 -9.26 -1.65 20.36
N LEU A 308 -9.16 -1.87 19.04
CA LEU A 308 -8.10 -1.35 18.19
C LEU A 308 -8.67 -0.89 16.85
N ILE A 309 -8.03 0.12 16.26
CA ILE A 309 -8.19 0.46 14.85
C ILE A 309 -6.92 0.06 14.12
N PHE A 310 -7.02 -0.90 13.21
CA PHE A 310 -5.86 -1.40 12.49
C PHE A 310 -6.20 -1.65 11.02
N ALA A 311 -5.15 -1.74 10.21
CA ALA A 311 -5.27 -2.14 8.82
C ALA A 311 -4.31 -3.28 8.51
N ALA A 312 -4.75 -4.20 7.65
CA ALA A 312 -3.95 -5.30 7.18
C ALA A 312 -4.41 -5.75 5.80
N GLU A 313 -3.51 -6.40 5.07
CA GLU A 313 -3.78 -7.02 3.79
C GLU A 313 -4.33 -8.43 3.99
N LEU A 314 -5.34 -8.79 3.21
CA LEU A 314 -5.89 -10.15 3.19
C LEU A 314 -4.87 -11.11 2.57
N GLN A 315 -4.57 -12.20 3.28
CA GLN A 315 -3.67 -13.25 2.80
C GLN A 315 -4.44 -14.46 2.27
N ALA A 316 -5.47 -14.90 3.00
CA ALA A 316 -6.27 -16.05 2.63
C ALA A 316 -7.70 -15.98 3.19
N CYS A 317 -8.62 -16.69 2.55
CA CYS A 317 -9.94 -17.00 3.09
C CYS A 317 -10.15 -18.50 2.84
N ARG A 318 -10.22 -19.30 3.90
CA ARG A 318 -10.24 -20.78 3.81
C ARG A 318 -11.31 -21.36 4.70
N LEU A 319 -11.88 -22.49 4.30
CA LEU A 319 -12.74 -23.27 5.16
C LEU A 319 -11.86 -24.13 6.07
N LEU A 320 -12.05 -24.05 7.38
CA LEU A 320 -11.38 -24.90 8.35
C LEU A 320 -12.31 -26.03 8.78
N ASP A 321 -11.83 -27.24 8.57
CA ASP A 321 -12.51 -28.46 8.98
C ASP A 321 -12.13 -28.78 10.43
N GLY A 322 -13.10 -28.70 11.33
CA GLY A 322 -12.94 -28.97 12.76
C GLY A 322 -14.19 -29.60 13.35
N LYS A 323 -14.40 -29.44 14.67
CA LYS A 323 -15.66 -29.86 15.32
C LYS A 323 -16.89 -29.15 14.74
N SER A 324 -16.68 -27.94 14.24
CA SER A 324 -17.66 -27.15 13.48
C SER A 324 -16.93 -26.49 12.32
N GLU A 325 -17.40 -26.72 11.09
CA GLU A 325 -16.89 -26.03 9.90
C GLU A 325 -17.07 -24.52 10.06
N HIS A 326 -15.99 -23.77 9.87
CA HIS A 326 -16.01 -22.32 9.95
C HIS A 326 -15.06 -21.72 8.92
N TRP A 327 -15.38 -20.52 8.47
CA TRP A 327 -14.52 -19.78 7.55
C TRP A 327 -13.44 -19.04 8.35
N ALA A 328 -12.19 -19.14 7.92
CA ALA A 328 -11.09 -18.37 8.47
C ALA A 328 -10.57 -17.37 7.45
N ILE A 329 -10.64 -16.09 7.80
CA ILE A 329 -9.96 -15.01 7.07
C ILE A 329 -8.62 -14.77 7.74
N VAL A 330 -7.54 -14.91 6.98
CA VAL A 330 -6.17 -14.75 7.48
C VAL A 330 -5.56 -13.49 6.88
N PHE A 331 -4.96 -12.66 7.74
CA PHE A 331 -4.25 -11.45 7.32
C PHE A 331 -2.75 -11.70 7.14
N GLU A 332 -2.10 -10.95 6.25
CA GLU A 332 -0.66 -11.04 6.01
C GLU A 332 0.12 -10.44 7.21
N PRO A 333 0.93 -11.23 7.95
CA PRO A 333 1.51 -10.82 9.23
C PRO A 333 2.30 -9.51 9.21
N ARG A 334 3.03 -9.25 8.12
CA ARG A 334 3.91 -8.08 7.96
C ARG A 334 3.19 -6.83 7.46
N SER A 335 1.99 -6.99 6.91
CA SER A 335 1.19 -5.87 6.39
C SER A 335 0.52 -5.09 7.51
N GLY A 336 0.27 -5.73 8.66
CA GLY A 336 -0.47 -5.18 9.78
C GLY A 336 0.16 -3.95 10.41
N PHE A 337 -0.65 -2.91 10.63
CA PHE A 337 -0.26 -1.75 11.44
C PHE A 337 -1.46 -1.14 12.17
N LEU A 338 -1.19 -0.46 13.29
CA LEU A 338 -2.21 0.31 14.01
C LEU A 338 -2.45 1.63 13.31
N TRP A 339 -3.71 1.99 13.08
CA TRP A 339 -4.08 3.30 12.55
C TRP A 339 -3.78 4.40 13.59
N SER A 340 -3.40 5.59 13.17
CA SER A 340 -2.93 6.61 14.11
C SER A 340 -3.49 8.01 13.86
N ASP A 341 -3.85 8.32 12.61
CA ASP A 341 -4.31 9.65 12.23
C ASP A 341 -5.84 9.70 12.08
N TYR A 342 -6.47 10.55 12.90
CA TYR A 342 -7.93 10.73 12.89
C TYR A 342 -8.44 11.37 11.60
N ALA A 343 -7.69 12.31 11.01
CA ALA A 343 -8.13 12.96 9.78
C ALA A 343 -8.15 11.95 8.63
N ASN A 344 -7.11 11.14 8.50
CA ASN A 344 -7.06 10.06 7.51
C ASN A 344 -8.16 9.02 7.74
N TYR A 345 -8.46 8.70 9.01
CA TYR A 345 -9.55 7.78 9.37
C TYR A 345 -10.90 8.31 8.87
N CYS A 346 -11.18 9.60 9.06
CA CYS A 346 -12.39 10.24 8.57
C CYS A 346 -12.47 10.32 7.04
N THR A 347 -11.34 10.37 6.33
CA THR A 347 -11.32 10.34 4.85
C THR A 347 -11.85 9.02 4.30
N LEU A 348 -11.74 7.92 5.06
CA LEU A 348 -12.34 6.63 4.69
C LEU A 348 -13.87 6.61 4.79
N GLY A 349 -14.49 7.67 5.33
CA GLY A 349 -15.93 7.74 5.58
C GLY A 349 -16.33 7.24 6.96
N PHE A 350 -15.39 6.77 7.80
CA PHE A 350 -15.67 6.46 9.19
C PHE A 350 -15.84 7.76 9.99
N ARG A 351 -17.10 8.15 10.21
CA ARG A 351 -17.48 9.26 11.08
C ARG A 351 -18.26 8.73 12.27
N ALA A 352 -17.95 9.25 13.45
CA ALA A 352 -18.73 8.95 14.63
C ALA A 352 -20.14 9.54 14.49
N ILE A 353 -21.11 8.87 15.11
CA ILE A 353 -22.52 9.28 15.09
C ILE A 353 -22.72 10.51 15.99
N ASP A 354 -21.98 10.56 17.09
CA ASP A 354 -22.09 11.58 18.14
C ASP A 354 -20.70 12.02 18.64
N ALA A 355 -20.69 13.13 19.39
CA ALA A 355 -19.47 13.77 19.87
C ALA A 355 -18.70 12.92 20.90
N GLN A 356 -19.38 12.08 21.69
CA GLN A 356 -18.73 11.22 22.66
C GLN A 356 -18.00 10.07 21.95
N SER A 357 -18.65 9.45 20.97
CA SER A 357 -18.03 8.45 20.09
C SER A 357 -16.84 9.03 19.31
N GLU A 358 -16.95 10.28 18.83
CA GLU A 358 -15.83 10.97 18.17
C GLU A 358 -14.63 11.15 19.11
N GLN A 359 -14.90 11.60 20.33
CA GLN A 359 -13.87 11.82 21.33
C GLN A 359 -13.17 10.50 21.71
N HIS A 360 -13.93 9.43 21.90
CA HIS A 360 -13.39 8.08 22.14
C HIS A 360 -12.45 7.61 21.02
N VAL A 361 -12.86 7.78 19.75
CA VAL A 361 -12.01 7.41 18.61
C VAL A 361 -10.72 8.26 18.57
N LYS A 362 -10.80 9.56 18.86
CA LYS A 362 -9.61 10.42 18.93
C LYS A 362 -8.66 10.00 20.04
N GLU A 363 -9.19 9.64 21.21
CA GLU A 363 -8.41 9.14 22.34
C GLU A 363 -7.74 7.81 22.01
N LEU A 364 -8.49 6.87 21.42
CA LEU A 364 -7.97 5.58 20.96
C LEU A 364 -6.83 5.76 19.95
N LEU A 365 -7.02 6.58 18.91
CA LEU A 365 -5.98 6.84 17.89
C LEU A 365 -4.77 7.60 18.45
N SER A 366 -5.00 8.56 19.36
CA SER A 366 -3.91 9.27 20.03
C SER A 366 -3.07 8.30 20.86
N TRP A 367 -3.71 7.40 21.60
CA TRP A 367 -3.04 6.38 22.38
C TRP A 367 -2.30 5.36 21.49
N GLN A 368 -2.91 4.89 20.39
CA GLN A 368 -2.22 4.02 19.42
C GLN A 368 -0.98 4.70 18.84
N SER A 369 -1.09 5.98 18.50
CA SER A 369 0.01 6.81 17.99
C SER A 369 1.17 6.95 18.97
N GLN A 370 0.92 7.00 20.28
CA GLN A 370 1.96 7.01 21.31
C GLN A 370 2.62 5.64 21.41
N THR A 371 1.82 4.58 21.40
CA THR A 371 2.29 3.19 21.55
C THR A 371 3.24 2.78 20.43
N ILE A 372 2.99 3.24 19.20
CA ILE A 372 3.88 3.00 18.05
C ILE A 372 4.99 4.06 17.88
N GLY A 373 5.17 4.97 18.84
CA GLY A 373 6.28 5.93 18.89
C GLY A 373 6.22 7.05 17.84
N ILE A 374 5.02 7.41 17.39
CA ILE A 374 4.78 8.52 16.44
C ILE A 374 4.58 9.83 17.18
N LYS A 375 3.81 9.80 18.27
CA LYS A 375 3.64 10.93 19.20
C LYS A 375 4.45 10.66 20.48
N PRO A 376 5.05 11.70 21.07
CA PRO A 376 5.70 11.59 22.37
C PRO A 376 4.70 11.34 23.50
#